data_AF-A0A1A3D9A9-F1
#
_entry.id   AF-A0A1A3D9A9-F1
#
_cell.length_a   1.000
_cell.length_b   1.000
_cell.length_c   1.000
_cell.angle_alpha   90.00
_cell.angle_beta   90.00
_cell.angle_gamma   90.00
#
_symmetry.space_group_name_H-M   'P 1'
#
loop_
_entity.id
_entity.type
_entity.pdbx_description
1 polymer ?
#
loop_
_entity_poly.entity_id
_entity_poly.type
_entity_poly.pdbx_seq_one_letter_code
_entity_poly.pdbx_strand_id
1 'polypeptide(L)'
;MTARAPRRRWNVKDWPWPGDDAEDKAKRIALSYRRLVYDIAQGTIDDPAGELYRLDEHWAQFGHYWPRPGPMPVDEDDWLCAADLAHLIDKAPTDIYRWARRGKIEQRVGPDGAPEYSLASARDYLLQRRQKRAGL
;
A
#
# COMPACT_ATOMS: atom_id res chain seq x y z
N MET A 1 -20.45 6.46 26.98
CA MET A 1 -19.36 5.47 26.86
C MET A 1 -19.36 4.96 25.43
N THR A 2 -18.55 5.57 24.56
CA THR A 2 -18.55 5.28 23.12
C THR A 2 -17.65 4.09 22.84
N ALA A 3 -18.22 3.03 22.27
CA ALA A 3 -17.51 1.80 21.95
C ALA A 3 -16.40 2.09 20.92
N ARG A 4 -15.15 1.80 21.32
CA ARG A 4 -13.95 1.94 20.50
C ARG A 4 -14.07 0.99 19.30
N ALA A 5 -14.12 1.54 18.08
CA ALA A 5 -14.12 0.74 16.86
C ALA A 5 -12.91 -0.23 16.87
N PRO A 6 -13.10 -1.52 16.53
CA PRO A 6 -12.02 -2.50 16.57
C PRO A 6 -10.94 -2.09 15.57
N ARG A 7 -9.71 -1.91 16.08
CA ARG A 7 -8.52 -1.75 15.25
C ARG A 7 -8.43 -2.96 14.32
N ARG A 8 -8.71 -2.80 13.02
CA ARG A 8 -8.45 -3.83 12.01
C ARG A 8 -6.93 -4.08 11.98
N ARG A 9 -6.45 -5.03 12.78
CA ARG A 9 -5.18 -5.70 12.51
C ARG A 9 -5.38 -6.43 11.20
N TRP A 10 -4.81 -5.92 10.12
CA TRP A 10 -4.62 -6.72 8.92
C TRP A 10 -3.72 -7.88 9.34
N ASN A 11 -4.29 -9.08 9.48
CA ASN A 11 -3.52 -10.30 9.66
C ASN A 11 -2.81 -10.58 8.33
N VAL A 12 -1.63 -9.99 8.15
CA VAL A 12 -0.72 -10.36 7.08
C VAL A 12 -0.34 -11.82 7.30
N LYS A 13 -0.62 -12.67 6.33
CA LYS A 13 -0.23 -14.07 6.34
C LYS A 13 1.27 -14.18 6.10
N ASP A 14 1.87 -15.21 6.67
CA ASP A 14 3.26 -15.54 6.40
C ASP A 14 3.46 -15.88 4.92
N TRP A 15 4.61 -15.47 4.37
CA TRP A 15 4.98 -15.78 3.00
C TRP A 15 5.09 -17.31 2.82
N PRO A 16 4.43 -17.90 1.83
CA PRO A 16 4.26 -19.36 1.78
C PRO A 16 5.47 -20.12 1.28
N TRP A 17 6.53 -19.44 0.80
CA TRP A 17 7.79 -20.05 0.36
C TRP A 17 8.95 -19.65 1.28
N PRO A 18 9.22 -20.46 2.34
CA PRO A 18 10.34 -20.21 3.22
C PRO A 18 11.66 -20.22 2.44
N GLY A 19 12.52 -19.25 2.71
CA GLY A 19 13.84 -19.13 2.07
C GLY A 19 13.88 -18.20 0.85
N ASP A 20 12.73 -17.82 0.29
CA ASP A 20 12.68 -16.78 -0.74
C ASP A 20 13.21 -15.44 -0.19
N ASP A 21 14.14 -14.82 -0.91
CA ASP A 21 14.60 -13.47 -0.64
C ASP A 21 13.65 -12.41 -1.24
N ALA A 22 14.05 -11.13 -1.18
CA ALA A 22 13.23 -10.05 -1.71
C ALA A 22 13.08 -10.10 -3.25
N GLU A 23 14.10 -10.58 -3.96
CA GLU A 23 14.09 -10.71 -5.41
C GLU A 23 13.23 -11.89 -5.84
N ASP A 24 13.31 -13.02 -5.14
CA ASP A 24 12.46 -14.20 -5.38
C ASP A 24 10.98 -13.85 -5.22
N LYS A 25 10.64 -13.12 -4.15
CA LYS A 25 9.27 -12.61 -3.92
C LYS A 25 8.79 -11.75 -5.08
N ALA A 26 9.60 -10.78 -5.50
CA ALA A 26 9.27 -9.89 -6.61
C ALA A 26 9.07 -10.67 -7.91
N LYS A 27 9.92 -11.65 -8.21
CA LYS A 27 9.81 -12.51 -9.40
C LYS A 27 8.54 -13.35 -9.37
N ARG A 28 8.18 -13.96 -8.25
CA ARG A 28 6.93 -14.74 -8.14
C ARG A 28 5.70 -13.89 -8.38
N ILE A 29 5.66 -12.70 -7.77
CA ILE A 29 4.57 -11.75 -7.99
C ILE A 29 4.53 -11.37 -9.47
N ALA A 30 5.64 -10.93 -10.05
CA ALA A 30 5.70 -10.54 -11.46
C ALA A 30 5.31 -11.69 -12.43
N LEU A 31 5.72 -12.92 -12.15
CA LEU A 31 5.35 -14.09 -12.95
C LEU A 31 3.84 -14.37 -12.88
N SER A 32 3.20 -14.15 -11.73
CA SER A 32 1.75 -14.32 -11.60
C SER A 32 0.97 -13.29 -12.44
N TYR A 33 1.38 -12.02 -12.43
CA TYR A 33 0.78 -10.99 -13.29
C TYR A 33 1.05 -11.26 -14.77
N ARG A 34 2.27 -11.69 -15.12
CA ARG A 34 2.61 -12.07 -16.51
C ARG A 34 1.74 -13.23 -17.00
N ARG A 35 1.47 -14.19 -16.12
CA ARG A 35 0.57 -15.31 -16.43
C ARG A 35 -0.85 -14.82 -16.69
N LEU A 36 -1.39 -13.96 -15.80
CA LEU A 36 -2.71 -13.36 -15.99
C LEU A 36 -2.81 -12.60 -17.32
N VAL A 37 -1.81 -11.78 -17.66
CA VAL A 37 -1.77 -11.06 -18.95
C VAL A 37 -1.79 -12.03 -20.14
N TYR A 38 -1.06 -13.14 -20.05
CA TYR A 38 -1.06 -14.17 -21.09
C TYR A 38 -2.46 -14.78 -21.24
N ASP A 39 -3.11 -15.14 -20.14
CA ASP A 39 -4.45 -15.77 -20.15
C ASP A 39 -5.52 -14.79 -20.68
N ILE A 40 -5.45 -13.50 -20.32
CA ILE A 40 -6.31 -12.44 -20.90
C ILE A 40 -6.09 -12.34 -22.41
N ALA A 41 -4.84 -12.29 -22.86
CA ALA A 41 -4.51 -12.14 -24.28
C ALA A 41 -4.94 -13.35 -25.13
N GLN A 42 -5.02 -14.54 -24.53
CA GLN A 42 -5.55 -15.75 -25.17
C GLN A 42 -7.08 -15.81 -25.16
N GLY A 43 -7.75 -14.85 -24.52
CA GLY A 43 -9.22 -14.84 -24.39
C GLY A 43 -9.75 -15.95 -23.48
N THR A 44 -8.93 -16.49 -22.57
CA THR A 44 -9.36 -17.54 -21.64
C THR A 44 -10.01 -17.00 -20.36
N ILE A 45 -10.11 -15.67 -20.24
CA ILE A 45 -10.68 -14.98 -19.08
C ILE A 45 -11.84 -14.10 -19.55
N ASP A 46 -13.02 -14.38 -19.02
CA ASP A 46 -14.25 -13.63 -19.32
C ASP A 46 -14.29 -12.27 -18.60
N ASP A 47 -13.71 -12.19 -17.40
CA ASP A 47 -13.64 -10.97 -16.57
C ASP A 47 -12.20 -10.62 -16.17
N PRO A 48 -11.43 -9.97 -17.07
CA PRO A 48 -10.05 -9.57 -16.79
C PRO A 48 -9.89 -8.67 -15.56
N ALA A 49 -10.86 -7.77 -15.33
CA ALA A 49 -10.81 -6.81 -14.23
C ALA A 49 -11.02 -7.51 -12.88
N GLY A 50 -11.98 -8.42 -12.79
CA GLY A 50 -12.20 -9.22 -11.58
C GLY A 50 -11.04 -10.16 -11.27
N GLU A 51 -10.43 -10.79 -12.28
CA GLU A 51 -9.25 -11.64 -12.07
C GLU A 51 -8.03 -10.85 -11.59
N LEU A 52 -7.80 -9.66 -12.15
CA LEU A 52 -6.77 -8.74 -11.66
C LEU A 52 -7.01 -8.36 -10.19
N TYR A 53 -8.25 -8.01 -9.85
CA TYR A 53 -8.62 -7.67 -8.46
C TYR A 53 -8.36 -8.84 -7.49
N ARG A 54 -8.72 -10.07 -7.87
CA ARG A 54 -8.48 -11.27 -7.05
C ARG A 54 -6.99 -11.53 -6.87
N LEU A 55 -6.19 -11.29 -7.91
CA LEU A 55 -4.73 -11.43 -7.85
C LEU A 55 -4.10 -10.36 -6.94
N ASP A 56 -4.56 -9.12 -7.01
CA ASP A 56 -4.13 -8.04 -6.11
C ASP A 56 -4.43 -8.38 -4.64
N GLU A 57 -5.67 -8.81 -4.35
CA GLU A 57 -6.07 -9.22 -2.98
C GLU A 57 -5.28 -10.44 -2.50
N HIS A 58 -4.96 -11.37 -3.41
CA HIS A 58 -4.12 -12.53 -3.10
C HIS A 58 -2.71 -12.11 -2.63
N TRP A 59 -2.09 -11.11 -3.24
CA TRP A 59 -0.76 -10.64 -2.82
C TRP A 59 -0.81 -9.69 -1.62
N ALA A 60 -1.88 -8.89 -1.51
CA ALA A 60 -2.13 -8.01 -0.37
C ALA A 60 -2.19 -8.77 0.95
N GLN A 61 -2.73 -10.00 0.95
CA GLN A 61 -2.77 -10.84 2.17
C GLN A 61 -1.36 -11.20 2.70
N PHE A 62 -0.33 -11.13 1.86
CA PHE A 62 1.08 -11.37 2.22
C PHE A 62 1.87 -10.05 2.41
N GLY A 63 1.18 -8.91 2.45
CA GLY A 63 1.79 -7.60 2.67
C GLY A 63 2.36 -6.95 1.41
N HIS A 64 2.06 -7.48 0.23
CA HIS A 64 2.47 -6.92 -1.06
C HIS A 64 1.29 -6.21 -1.71
N TYR A 65 1.23 -4.90 -1.54
CA TYR A 65 0.15 -4.07 -2.06
C TYR A 65 0.54 -3.46 -3.40
N TRP A 66 -0.41 -3.36 -4.32
CA TRP A 66 -0.24 -2.62 -5.57
C TRP A 66 -1.21 -1.43 -5.58
N PRO A 67 -0.76 -0.24 -6.04
CA PRO A 67 -1.65 0.88 -6.25
C PRO A 67 -2.72 0.51 -7.26
N ARG A 68 -3.98 0.50 -6.84
CA ARG A 68 -5.11 0.27 -7.75
C ARG A 68 -5.42 1.57 -8.47
N PRO A 69 -5.56 1.58 -9.81
CA PRO A 69 -6.13 2.72 -10.51
C PRO A 69 -7.59 2.85 -10.09
N GLY A 70 -7.85 3.70 -9.10
CA GLY A 70 -9.16 4.01 -8.58
C GLY A 70 -9.47 5.50 -8.76
N PRO A 71 -10.74 5.87 -9.00
CA PRO A 71 -11.18 7.26 -9.04
C PRO A 71 -11.28 7.79 -7.60
N MET A 72 -10.16 7.86 -6.89
CA MET A 72 -10.10 8.71 -5.71
C MET A 72 -9.43 9.99 -6.17
N PRO A 73 -10.18 11.09 -6.40
CA PRO A 73 -9.59 12.40 -6.59
C PRO A 73 -9.02 12.80 -5.24
N VAL A 74 -7.84 12.27 -4.92
CA VAL A 74 -7.09 12.68 -3.74
C VAL A 74 -6.31 13.91 -4.16
N ASP A 75 -6.58 15.02 -3.50
CA ASP A 75 -5.77 16.22 -3.65
C ASP A 75 -4.41 15.97 -3.01
N GLU A 76 -3.34 16.56 -3.55
CA GLU A 76 -2.00 16.41 -2.96
C GLU A 76 -1.95 16.97 -1.54
N ASP A 77 -2.81 17.94 -1.27
CA ASP A 77 -2.96 18.61 0.03
C ASP A 77 -3.88 17.86 1.01
N ASP A 78 -4.35 16.67 0.65
CA ASP A 78 -5.25 15.89 1.50
C ASP A 78 -4.56 15.41 2.79
N TRP A 79 -5.36 15.43 3.86
CA TRP A 79 -5.02 14.90 5.17
C TRP A 79 -5.79 13.62 5.39
N LEU A 80 -5.06 12.52 5.55
CA LEU A 80 -5.63 11.19 5.49
C LEU A 80 -5.34 10.41 6.77
N CYS A 81 -6.18 9.43 7.07
CA CYS A 81 -5.84 8.49 8.12
C CYS A 81 -4.63 7.64 7.71
N ALA A 82 -3.94 7.04 8.68
CA ALA A 82 -2.74 6.25 8.40
C ALA A 82 -2.98 5.07 7.46
N ALA A 83 -4.20 4.50 7.44
CA ALA A 83 -4.53 3.37 6.55
C ALA A 83 -4.64 3.82 5.10
N ASP A 84 -5.35 4.92 4.86
CA ASP A 84 -5.56 5.46 3.50
C ASP A 84 -4.26 6.03 2.95
N LEU A 85 -3.51 6.78 3.75
CA LEU A 85 -2.21 7.30 3.33
C LEU A 85 -1.26 6.16 2.96
N ALA A 86 -1.18 5.11 3.80
CA ALA A 86 -0.36 3.93 3.55
C ALA A 86 -0.75 3.22 2.25
N HIS A 87 -2.05 3.12 1.97
CA HIS A 87 -2.56 2.57 0.72
C HIS A 87 -2.09 3.39 -0.49
N LEU A 88 -2.17 4.72 -0.42
CA LEU A 88 -1.83 5.59 -1.54
C LEU A 88 -0.34 5.64 -1.87
N ILE A 89 0.53 5.50 -0.88
CA ILE A 89 2.00 5.59 -1.07
C ILE A 89 2.71 4.23 -1.01
N ASP A 90 1.93 3.14 -1.07
CA ASP A 90 2.41 1.76 -1.03
C ASP A 90 3.33 1.47 0.17
N LYS A 91 2.81 1.67 1.38
CA LYS A 91 3.51 1.46 2.64
C LYS A 91 2.62 0.75 3.65
N ALA A 92 3.21 0.33 4.77
CA ALA A 92 2.44 -0.16 5.90
C ALA A 92 1.98 1.03 6.79
N PRO A 93 0.79 0.98 7.41
CA PRO A 93 0.36 2.00 8.37
C PRO A 93 1.35 2.19 9.53
N THR A 94 2.07 1.13 9.92
CA THR A 94 3.14 1.17 10.92
C THR A 94 4.31 2.08 10.52
N ASP A 95 4.61 2.18 9.23
CA ASP A 95 5.62 3.11 8.73
C ASP A 95 5.13 4.56 8.85
N ILE A 96 3.87 4.83 8.55
CA ILE A 96 3.27 6.16 8.72
C ILE A 96 3.40 6.63 10.17
N TYR A 97 2.97 5.80 11.13
CA TYR A 97 3.10 6.12 12.56
C TYR A 97 4.56 6.35 12.96
N ARG A 98 5.48 5.53 12.45
CA ARG A 98 6.91 5.65 12.74
C ARG A 98 7.49 6.95 12.18
N TRP A 99 7.07 7.37 10.98
CA TRP A 99 7.55 8.59 10.35
C TRP A 99 7.02 9.83 11.06
N ALA A 100 5.73 9.85 11.37
CA ALA A 100 5.10 10.96 12.09
C ALA A 100 5.72 11.13 13.49
N ARG A 101 5.89 10.02 14.23
CA ARG A 101 6.55 10.04 15.55
C ARG A 101 8.00 10.55 15.49
N ARG A 102 8.66 10.44 14.34
CA ARG A 102 10.04 10.92 14.11
C ARG A 102 10.09 12.32 13.48
N GLY A 103 8.94 13.00 13.35
CA GLY A 103 8.84 14.31 12.73
C GLY A 103 9.27 14.31 11.25
N LYS A 104 9.05 13.20 10.54
CA LYS A 104 9.42 13.08 9.11
C LYS A 104 8.27 13.39 8.17
N ILE A 105 7.05 13.29 8.66
CA ILE A 105 5.83 13.70 7.96
C ILE A 105 4.97 14.51 8.91
N GLU A 106 4.16 15.40 8.36
CA GLU A 106 3.22 16.21 9.12
C GLU A 106 2.04 15.38 9.64
N GLN A 107 1.60 15.70 10.85
CA GLN A 107 0.42 15.11 11.48
C GLN A 107 -0.42 16.22 12.11
N ARG A 108 -1.74 16.05 12.09
CA ARG A 108 -2.69 16.90 12.80
C ARG A 108 -3.75 16.07 13.51
N VAL A 109 -4.50 16.72 14.39
CA VAL A 109 -5.71 16.12 14.97
C VAL A 109 -6.87 16.44 14.03
N GLY A 110 -7.50 15.39 13.50
CA GLY A 110 -8.66 15.49 12.64
C GLY A 110 -9.94 15.89 13.39
N PRO A 111 -11.05 16.13 12.68
CA PRO A 111 -12.30 16.61 13.26
C PRO A 111 -12.92 15.65 14.29
N ASP A 112 -12.64 14.36 14.17
CA ASP A 112 -13.10 13.29 15.05
C ASP A 112 -12.14 13.02 16.24
N GLY A 113 -11.05 13.80 16.35
CA GLY A 113 -10.00 13.60 17.34
C GLY A 113 -8.98 12.52 16.97
N ALA A 114 -9.13 11.85 15.83
CA ALA A 114 -8.16 10.88 15.33
C ALA A 114 -7.00 11.61 14.62
N PRO A 115 -5.78 11.02 14.59
CA PRO A 115 -4.68 11.63 13.87
C PRO A 115 -4.82 11.47 12.35
N GLU A 116 -4.65 12.57 11.64
CA GLU A 116 -4.54 12.64 10.18
C GLU A 116 -3.11 13.03 9.78
N TYR A 117 -2.71 12.61 8.58
CA TYR A 117 -1.35 12.75 8.07
C TYR A 117 -1.39 13.36 6.67
N SER A 118 -0.50 14.31 6.40
CA SER A 118 -0.42 14.99 5.09
C SER A 118 0.12 14.04 4.01
N LEU A 119 -0.60 13.95 2.88
CA LEU A 119 -0.14 13.22 1.70
C LEU A 119 1.09 13.88 1.05
N ALA A 120 1.06 15.20 0.84
CA ALA A 120 2.18 15.98 0.31
C ALA A 120 3.48 15.72 1.09
N SER A 121 3.43 15.89 2.43
CA SER A 121 4.60 15.68 3.30
C SER A 121 5.15 14.25 3.22
N ALA A 122 4.27 13.25 3.11
CA ALA A 122 4.69 11.85 2.96
C ALA A 122 5.34 11.56 1.60
N ARG A 123 4.83 12.15 0.52
CA ARG A 123 5.44 12.05 -0.83
C ARG A 123 6.82 12.72 -0.86
N ASP A 124 6.95 13.91 -0.29
CA ASP A 124 8.22 14.63 -0.20
C ASP A 124 9.27 13.82 0.56
N TYR A 125 8.87 13.24 1.69
CA TYR A 125 9.77 12.39 2.47
C TYR A 125 10.25 11.16 1.66
N LEU A 126 9.36 10.54 0.88
CA LEU A 126 9.73 9.44 -0.01
C LEU A 126 10.67 9.87 -1.13
N LEU A 127 10.42 11.02 -1.76
CA LEU A 127 11.29 11.58 -2.79
C LEU A 127 12.70 11.86 -2.24
N GLN A 128 12.80 12.50 -1.07
CA GLN A 128 14.08 12.73 -0.39
C GLN A 128 14.83 11.43 -0.09
N ARG A 129 14.11 10.39 0.36
CA ARG A 129 14.74 9.08 0.61
C ARG A 129 15.22 8.43 -0.69
N ARG A 130 14.49 8.58 -1.79
CA ARG A 130 14.89 8.05 -3.09
C ARG A 130 16.15 8.75 -3.61
N GLN A 131 16.22 10.08 -3.50
CA GLN A 131 17.40 10.87 -3.87
C GLN A 131 18.63 10.44 -3.07
N LYS A 132 18.50 10.35 -1.74
CA LYS A 132 19.59 9.86 -0.87
C LYS A 132 20.09 8.46 -1.23
N ARG A 133 19.19 7.55 -1.65
CA ARG A 133 19.56 6.20 -2.12
C ARG A 133 20.27 6.23 -3.47
N ALA A 134 19.93 7.20 -4.33
CA ALA A 134 20.57 7.40 -5.62
C ALA A 134 21.91 8.15 -5.51
N GLY A 135 22.30 8.62 -4.31
CA GLY A 135 23.50 9.42 -4.10
C GLY A 135 23.37 10.86 -4.61
N LEU A 136 22.14 11.34 -4.80
CA LEU A 136 21.79 12.72 -5.15
C LEU A 136 21.47 13.54 -3.89
#